data_AF-A0A2V6Z0I7-F1
#
_entry.id   AF-A0A2V6Z0I7-F1
#
_cell.length_a   1.000
_cell.length_b   1.000
_cell.length_c   1.000
_cell.angle_alpha   90.00
_cell.angle_beta   90.00
_cell.angle_gamma   90.00
#
_symmetry.space_group_name_H-M   'P 1'
#
loop_
_entity.id
_entity.type
_entity.pdbx_description
1 polymer ?
#
loop_
_entity_poly.entity_id
_entity_poly.type
_entity_poly.pdbx_seq_one_letter_code
_entity_poly.pdbx_strand_id
1 'polypeptide(L)'
;MAPLRDLELMIQSHYPLIAIETFEEARLERILAEVATSLRLPFFVWSVTTGLRRNGSLNSIYDSQAPLKALNNVAAMPGEGLFLFKDL
;
A
#
# COMPACT_ATOMS: atom_id res chain seq x y z
N MET A 1 18.35 -14.90 -0.98
CA MET A 1 18.03 -13.57 -0.41
C MET A 1 16.62 -13.63 0.14
N ALA A 2 16.35 -13.01 1.29
CA ALA A 2 15.00 -13.04 1.86
C ALA A 2 14.13 -12.02 1.10
N PRO A 3 12.97 -12.42 0.54
CA PRO A 3 12.15 -11.56 -0.32
C PRO A 3 11.74 -10.22 0.32
N LEU A 4 11.73 -10.17 1.66
CA LEU A 4 11.45 -8.97 2.45
C LEU A 4 12.50 -7.87 2.27
N ARG A 5 13.78 -8.26 2.19
CA ARG A 5 14.90 -7.32 2.05
C ARG A 5 14.98 -6.74 0.64
N ASP A 6 14.63 -7.52 -0.36
CA ASP A 6 14.60 -7.05 -1.74
C ASP A 6 13.48 -6.01 -1.93
N LEU A 7 12.30 -6.24 -1.32
CA LEU A 7 11.18 -5.29 -1.36
C LEU A 7 11.49 -3.97 -0.62
N GLU A 8 12.12 -4.04 0.55
CA GLU A 8 12.58 -2.85 1.28
C GLU A 8 13.59 -2.04 0.47
N LEU A 9 14.55 -2.71 -0.18
CA LEU A 9 15.52 -2.06 -1.07
C LEU A 9 14.84 -1.39 -2.27
N MET A 10 13.85 -2.03 -2.88
CA MET A 10 13.09 -1.44 -3.99
C MET A 10 12.35 -0.17 -3.56
N ILE A 11 11.70 -0.19 -2.38
CA ILE A 11 11.00 0.97 -1.84
C ILE A 11 11.99 2.10 -1.54
N GLN A 12 13.12 1.81 -0.90
CA GLN A 12 14.18 2.79 -0.60
C GLN A 12 14.85 3.34 -1.87
N SER A 13 14.87 2.57 -2.95
CA SER A 13 15.37 3.02 -4.25
C SER A 13 14.37 3.91 -5.01
N HIS A 14 13.25 4.28 -4.38
CA HIS A 14 12.20 5.11 -4.94
C HIS A 14 11.60 4.56 -6.24
N TYR A 15 11.50 3.24 -6.38
CA TYR A 15 10.68 2.66 -7.45
C TYR A 15 9.20 2.97 -7.18
N PRO A 16 8.54 3.81 -8.01
CA PRO A 16 7.23 4.36 -7.67
C PRO A 16 6.08 3.35 -7.82
N LEU A 17 6.31 2.25 -8.54
CA LEU A 17 5.32 1.22 -8.80
C LEU A 17 5.97 -0.16 -8.76
N ILE A 18 5.42 -1.05 -7.93
CA ILE A 18 5.87 -2.43 -7.77
C ILE A 18 4.65 -3.32 -7.97
N ALA A 19 4.65 -4.12 -9.04
CA ALA A 19 3.62 -5.13 -9.28
C ALA A 19 4.02 -6.43 -8.59
N ILE A 20 3.09 -7.05 -7.85
CA ILE A 20 3.32 -8.29 -7.11
C ILE A 20 2.18 -9.26 -7.42
N GLU A 21 2.53 -10.45 -7.90
CA GLU A 21 1.59 -11.56 -8.07
C GLU A 21 1.85 -12.58 -6.97
N THR A 22 0.83 -12.87 -6.16
CA THR A 22 0.96 -13.83 -5.05
C THR A 22 -0.40 -14.40 -4.66
N PHE A 23 -0.41 -15.66 -4.23
CA PHE A 23 -1.58 -16.30 -3.62
C PHE A 23 -1.69 -15.99 -2.12
N GLU A 24 -0.66 -15.40 -1.51
CA GLU A 24 -0.58 -15.12 -0.08
C GLU A 24 -0.77 -13.62 0.25
N GLU A 25 -1.84 -12.99 -0.25
CA GLU A 25 -2.10 -11.56 -0.05
C GLU A 25 -2.06 -11.11 1.42
N ALA A 26 -2.66 -11.90 2.32
CA ALA A 26 -2.67 -11.59 3.75
C ALA A 26 -1.26 -11.65 4.39
N ARG A 27 -0.35 -12.42 3.81
CA ARG A 27 1.06 -12.44 4.22
C ARG A 27 1.80 -11.23 3.65
N LEU A 28 1.57 -10.92 2.36
CA LEU A 28 2.16 -9.75 1.72
C LEU A 28 1.79 -8.45 2.45
N GLU A 29 0.52 -8.27 2.80
CA GLU A 29 0.07 -7.07 3.53
C GLU A 29 0.76 -6.93 4.89
N ARG A 30 0.94 -8.04 5.63
CA ARG A 30 1.67 -8.03 6.92
C ARG A 30 3.13 -7.65 6.73
N ILE A 31 3.79 -8.21 5.72
CA ILE A 31 5.17 -7.87 5.37
C ILE A 31 5.30 -6.38 5.02
N LEU A 32 4.40 -5.86 4.19
CA LEU A 32 4.41 -4.45 3.81
C LEU A 32 4.13 -3.53 5.00
N ALA A 33 3.29 -3.94 5.96
CA ALA A 33 3.07 -3.19 7.20
C ALA A 33 4.33 -3.13 8.08
N GLU A 34 5.07 -4.24 8.17
CA GLU A 34 6.38 -4.28 8.86
C GLU A 34 7.40 -3.37 8.18
N VAL A 35 7.49 -3.43 6.85
CA VAL A 35 8.39 -2.57 6.05
C VAL A 35 8.03 -1.10 6.20
N ALA A 36 6.76 -0.73 6.08
CA ALA A 36 6.32 0.65 6.27
C ALA A 36 6.63 1.17 7.68
N THR A 37 6.49 0.31 8.70
CA THR A 37 6.86 0.62 10.08
C THR A 37 8.37 0.87 10.20
N SER A 38 9.21 -0.01 9.63
CA SER A 38 10.67 0.15 9.59
C SER A 38 11.09 1.48 8.95
N LEU A 39 10.47 1.81 7.81
CA LEU A 39 10.75 3.02 7.04
C LEU A 39 10.05 4.28 7.60
N ARG A 40 9.23 4.14 8.64
CA ARG A 40 8.40 5.22 9.22
C ARG A 40 7.48 5.89 8.20
N LEU A 41 7.02 5.13 7.21
CA LEU A 41 6.08 5.59 6.19
C LEU A 41 4.64 5.30 6.63
N PRO A 42 3.68 6.20 6.37
CA PRO A 42 2.27 5.87 6.52
C PRO A 42 1.89 4.78 5.50
N PHE A 43 1.24 3.73 5.98
CA PHE A 43 0.79 2.60 5.15
C PHE A 43 -0.71 2.65 4.92
N PHE A 44 -1.11 2.57 3.67
CA PHE A 44 -2.50 2.54 3.23
C PHE A 44 -2.78 1.30 2.41
N VAL A 45 -3.99 0.78 2.56
CA VAL A 45 -4.48 -0.39 1.83
C VAL A 45 -5.76 0.01 1.14
N TRP A 46 -5.85 -0.35 -0.14
CA TRP A 46 -7.02 -0.18 -0.98
C TRP A 46 -7.52 -1.54 -1.48
N SER A 47 -8.84 -1.72 -1.45
CA SER A 47 -9.53 -2.75 -2.22
C SER A 47 -10.82 -2.18 -2.78
N VAL A 48 -11.36 -2.81 -3.83
CA VAL A 48 -12.65 -2.43 -4.42
C VAL A 48 -13.80 -2.44 -3.39
N THR A 49 -13.74 -3.31 -2.39
CA THR A 49 -14.80 -3.48 -1.39
C THR A 49 -14.70 -2.51 -0.21
N THR A 50 -13.49 -2.11 0.18
CA THR A 50 -13.28 -1.29 1.39
C THR A 50 -12.84 0.14 1.10
N GLY A 51 -12.41 0.42 -0.14
CA GLY A 51 -11.81 1.68 -0.51
C GLY A 51 -10.43 1.87 0.11
N LEU A 52 -9.89 3.09 0.00
CA LEU A 52 -8.57 3.47 0.48
C LEU A 52 -8.64 3.77 1.98
N ARG A 53 -7.89 3.05 2.80
CA ARG A 53 -7.83 3.28 4.25
C ARG A 53 -6.42 3.16 4.78
N ARG A 54 -6.14 3.81 5.91
CA ARG A 54 -4.89 3.60 6.63
C ARG A 54 -4.88 2.19 7.22
N ASN A 55 -3.76 1.49 7.12
CA ASN A 55 -3.63 0.17 7.74
C ASN A 55 -3.89 0.27 9.26
N GLY A 56 -4.70 -0.65 9.79
CA GLY A 56 -5.19 -0.62 11.18
C GLY A 56 -6.36 0.33 11.47
N SER A 57 -6.77 1.18 10.51
CA SER A 57 -7.98 2.03 10.64
C SER A 57 -9.23 1.31 10.15
N LEU A 58 -10.34 1.50 10.85
CA LEU A 58 -11.67 1.08 10.39
C LEU A 58 -12.26 2.07 9.38
N ASN A 59 -11.81 3.32 9.39
CA ASN A 59 -12.31 4.38 8.51
C ASN A 59 -11.56 4.34 7.17
N SER A 60 -12.32 4.25 6.09
CA SER A 60 -11.86 4.49 4.73
C SER A 60 -12.15 5.92 4.29
N ILE A 61 -11.39 6.36 3.30
CA ILE A 61 -11.63 7.62 2.62
C ILE A 61 -12.95 7.50 1.88
N TYR A 62 -13.79 8.52 2.05
CA TYR A 62 -15.10 8.59 1.41
C TYR A 62 -14.99 8.43 -0.11
N ASP A 63 -15.88 7.63 -0.69
CA ASP A 63 -16.00 7.46 -2.15
C ASP A 63 -14.69 7.06 -2.86
N SER A 64 -13.94 6.16 -2.22
CA SER A 64 -12.65 5.69 -2.73
C SER A 64 -12.69 4.26 -3.28
N GLN A 65 -13.85 3.60 -3.39
CA GLN A 65 -13.97 2.24 -3.94
C GLN A 65 -13.68 2.17 -5.44
N ALA A 66 -13.87 3.28 -6.17
CA ALA A 66 -13.49 3.34 -7.57
C ALA A 66 -11.97 3.54 -7.72
N PRO A 67 -11.26 2.72 -8.51
CA PRO A 67 -9.79 2.78 -8.61
C PRO A 67 -9.26 4.18 -8.94
N LEU A 68 -9.87 4.86 -9.93
CA LEU A 68 -9.47 6.21 -10.32
C LEU A 68 -9.69 7.23 -9.19
N LYS A 69 -10.76 7.10 -8.40
CA LYS A 69 -11.00 7.97 -7.25
C LYS A 69 -9.97 7.72 -6.16
N ALA A 70 -9.60 6.47 -5.90
CA ALA A 70 -8.54 6.14 -4.96
C ALA A 70 -7.18 6.70 -5.39
N LEU A 71 -6.80 6.54 -6.66
CA LEU A 71 -5.56 7.09 -7.21
C LEU A 71 -5.54 8.63 -7.13
N ASN A 72 -6.66 9.30 -7.41
CA ASN A 72 -6.78 10.75 -7.23
C ASN A 72 -6.59 11.17 -5.76
N ASN A 73 -7.10 10.38 -4.81
CA ASN A 73 -6.85 10.62 -3.38
C ASN A 73 -5.36 10.46 -3.03
N VAL A 74 -4.69 9.43 -3.55
CA VAL A 74 -3.23 9.23 -3.36
C VAL A 74 -2.44 10.41 -3.93
N ALA A 75 -2.77 10.86 -5.13
CA ALA A 75 -2.09 11.99 -5.78
C ALA A 75 -2.28 13.32 -5.02
N ALA A 76 -3.38 13.47 -4.28
CA ALA A 76 -3.68 14.66 -3.47
C ALA A 76 -3.10 14.59 -2.04
N MET A 77 -2.61 13.44 -1.59
CA MET A 77 -2.02 13.30 -0.25
C MET A 77 -0.63 13.96 -0.19
N PRO A 78 -0.35 14.81 0.81
CA PRO A 78 0.97 15.39 0.99
C PRO A 78 1.95 14.37 1.60
N GLY A 79 3.20 14.44 1.16
CA GLY A 79 4.30 13.65 1.70
C GLY A 79 4.46 12.27 1.07
N GLU A 80 5.33 11.45 1.68
CA GLU A 80 5.60 10.09 1.24
C GLU A 80 4.68 9.09 1.95
N GLY A 81 4.34 8.01 1.26
CA GLY A 81 3.51 6.95 1.81
C GLY A 81 3.64 5.67 1.01
N LEU A 82 3.39 4.55 1.68
CA LEU A 82 3.30 3.24 1.04
C LEU A 82 1.82 2.91 0.80
N PHE A 83 1.47 2.60 -0.44
CA PHE A 83 0.09 2.33 -0.84
C PHE A 83 0.01 0.94 -1.48
N LEU A 84 -0.74 0.04 -0.84
CA LEU A 84 -1.06 -1.27 -1.40
C LEU A 84 -2.43 -1.21 -2.06
N PHE A 85 -2.48 -1.44 -3.36
CA PHE A 85 -3.73 -1.65 -4.10
C PHE A 85 -3.88 -3.13 -4.42
N LYS A 86 -5.01 -3.70 -4.03
CA LYS A 86 -5.37 -5.10 -4.30
C LYS A 86 -6.30 -5.19 -5.51
N ASP A 87 -6.14 -6.24 -6.31
CA ASP A 87 -7.03 -6.56 -7.43
C ASP A 87 -7.23 -5.41 -8.45
N LEU A 88 -6.15 -4.67 -8.73
CA LEU A 88 -6.15 -3.57 -9.71
C LEU A 88 -6.14 -4.07 -11.16
#